data_AF-A0A413IHQ7-F1
#
_entry.id   AF-A0A413IHQ7-F1
#
_cell.length_a   1.000
_cell.length_b   1.000
_cell.length_c   1.000
_cell.angle_alpha   90.00
_cell.angle_beta   90.00
_cell.angle_gamma   90.00
#
_symmetry.space_group_name_H-M   'P 1'
#
loop_
_entity.id
_entity.type
_entity.pdbx_description
1 polymer ?
#
loop_
_entity_poly.entity_id
_entity_poly.type
_entity_poly.pdbx_seq_one_letter_code
_entity_poly.pdbx_strand_id
1 'polypeptide(L)'
;MRKIIISAIILVILLIIVIILVHKRDTDVYLSLAGYSPYGCIDMQVDIDNERVFSDTVSYTAFTPKKINLPMRLGFHRVSVESNSLKIKKDKIIFLFFNQFIMIEFYNKAKFVRDNPEFEIRTHFNPFYLE
;
A
#
# COMPACT_ATOMS: atom_id res chain seq x y z
N MET A 1 26.25 -27.34 28.54
CA MET A 1 25.96 -27.67 27.13
C MET A 1 24.52 -27.32 26.71
N ARG A 2 23.46 -27.90 27.30
CA ARG A 2 22.06 -27.60 26.94
C ARG A 2 21.68 -26.10 26.92
N LYS A 3 22.10 -25.32 27.92
CA LYS A 3 21.84 -23.85 27.97
C LYS A 3 22.54 -23.07 26.84
N ILE A 4 23.75 -23.49 26.47
CA ILE A 4 24.52 -22.88 25.38
C ILE A 4 23.85 -23.17 24.04
N ILE A 5 23.39 -24.41 23.84
CA ILE A 5 22.65 -24.82 22.63
C ILE A 5 21.34 -24.03 22.49
N ILE A 6 20.55 -23.93 23.56
CA ILE A 6 19.29 -23.15 23.54
C ILE A 6 19.58 -21.68 23.23
N SER A 7 20.60 -21.09 23.86
CA SER A 7 21.00 -19.70 23.60
C SER A 7 21.41 -19.48 22.14
N ALA A 8 22.19 -20.40 21.57
CA ALA A 8 22.59 -20.33 20.17
C ALA A 8 21.38 -20.40 19.21
N ILE A 9 20.40 -21.27 19.48
CA ILE A 9 19.18 -21.37 18.67
C ILE A 9 18.39 -20.06 18.71
N ILE A 10 18.21 -19.48 19.90
CA ILE A 10 17.51 -18.18 20.05
C ILE A 10 18.23 -17.08 19.28
N LEU A 11 19.56 -17.02 19.35
CA LEU A 11 20.36 -16.05 18.63
C LEU A 11 20.17 -16.18 17.11
N VAL A 12 20.20 -17.41 16.58
CA VAL A 12 19.99 -17.67 15.15
C VAL A 12 18.59 -17.23 14.72
N ILE A 13 17.55 -17.56 15.49
CA ILE A 13 16.17 -17.13 15.19
C ILE A 13 16.08 -15.60 15.17
N LEU A 14 16.68 -14.93 16.14
CA LEU A 14 16.67 -13.46 16.22
C LEU A 14 17.39 -12.83 15.03
N LEU A 15 18.52 -13.38 14.60
CA LEU A 15 19.23 -12.93 13.40
C LEU A 15 18.37 -13.09 12.14
N ILE A 16 17.67 -14.21 11.99
CA ILE A 16 16.75 -14.45 10.86
C ILE A 16 15.63 -13.40 10.85
N ILE A 17 15.02 -13.11 12.02
CA ILE A 17 13.97 -12.09 12.14
C ILE A 17 14.49 -10.72 11.73
N VAL A 18 15.68 -10.33 12.18
CA VAL A 18 16.29 -9.04 11.82
C VAL A 18 16.52 -8.94 10.31
N ILE A 19 17.05 -9.98 9.68
CA ILE A 19 17.24 -10.02 8.22
C ILE A 19 15.91 -9.84 7.50
N ILE A 20 14.86 -10.54 7.95
CA ILE A 20 13.52 -10.46 7.37
C ILE A 20 12.93 -9.06 7.45
N LEU A 21 13.17 -8.33 8.56
CA LEU A 21 12.66 -6.98 8.78
C LEU A 21 13.42 -5.91 7.99
N VAL A 22 14.74 -6.05 7.81
CA VAL A 22 15.58 -5.04 7.13
C VAL A 22 15.57 -5.21 5.61
N HIS A 23 15.33 -6.42 5.11
CA HIS A 23 15.30 -6.67 3.67
C HIS A 23 14.08 -6.03 2.99
N LYS A 24 14.34 -5.27 1.92
CA LYS A 24 13.28 -4.72 1.05
C LYS A 24 12.74 -5.83 0.16
N ARG A 25 11.43 -5.86 -0.06
CA ARG A 25 10.73 -6.79 -0.95
C ARG A 25 9.86 -6.00 -1.91
N ASP A 26 9.70 -6.54 -3.11
CA ASP A 26 8.81 -6.01 -4.12
C ASP A 26 7.38 -6.03 -3.58
N THR A 27 6.82 -4.83 -3.41
CA THR A 27 5.49 -4.60 -2.87
C THR A 27 4.66 -3.92 -3.95
N ASP A 28 3.53 -4.52 -4.27
CA ASP A 28 2.61 -3.94 -5.23
C ASP A 28 1.80 -2.82 -4.58
N VAL A 29 1.71 -1.70 -5.27
CA VAL A 29 0.82 -0.58 -4.96
C VAL A 29 -0.16 -0.42 -6.11
N TYR A 30 -1.43 -0.59 -5.80
CA TYR A 30 -2.53 -0.48 -6.75
C TYR A 30 -3.24 0.85 -6.56
N LEU A 31 -3.41 1.58 -7.67
CA LEU A 31 -4.13 2.85 -7.74
C LEU A 31 -5.39 2.64 -8.56
N SER A 32 -6.54 2.99 -8.00
CA SER A 32 -7.83 2.73 -8.64
C SER A 32 -8.89 3.79 -8.31
N LEU A 33 -9.90 3.88 -9.18
CA LEU A 33 -11.14 4.62 -8.92
C LEU A 33 -12.22 3.59 -8.60
N ALA A 34 -12.79 3.67 -7.41
CA ALA A 34 -13.86 2.79 -6.97
C ALA A 34 -15.17 3.15 -7.68
N GLY A 35 -15.50 2.36 -8.71
CA GLY A 35 -16.69 2.54 -9.52
C GLY A 35 -16.58 3.68 -10.54
N TYR A 36 -17.66 3.88 -11.30
CA TYR A 36 -17.70 4.92 -12.32
C TYR A 36 -17.50 6.31 -11.71
N SER A 37 -16.43 6.97 -12.12
CA SER A 37 -16.14 8.35 -11.75
C SER A 37 -16.73 9.30 -12.82
N PRO A 38 -17.61 10.25 -12.46
CA PRO A 38 -18.09 11.26 -13.39
C PRO A 38 -16.96 12.20 -13.84
N TYR A 39 -15.81 12.17 -13.16
CA TYR A 39 -14.62 12.91 -13.53
C TYR A 39 -13.82 12.22 -14.65
N GLY A 40 -14.10 10.94 -14.95
CA GLY A 40 -13.38 10.13 -15.93
C GLY A 40 -11.96 9.75 -15.47
N CYS A 41 -11.10 10.75 -15.30
CA CYS A 41 -9.77 10.64 -14.74
C CYS A 41 -9.63 11.62 -13.57
N ILE A 42 -8.76 11.30 -12.61
CA ILE A 42 -8.37 12.22 -11.53
C ILE A 42 -6.85 12.34 -11.52
N ASP A 43 -6.33 13.52 -11.19
CA ASP A 43 -4.92 13.66 -10.84
C ASP A 43 -4.69 13.00 -9.47
N MET A 44 -3.62 12.22 -9.36
CA MET A 44 -3.25 11.56 -8.12
C MET A 44 -1.75 11.70 -7.89
N GLN A 45 -1.39 12.21 -6.73
CA GLN A 45 -0.01 12.24 -6.24
C GLN A 45 0.07 11.32 -5.04
N VAL A 46 0.99 10.36 -5.07
CA VAL A 46 1.19 9.39 -3.99
C VAL A 46 2.61 9.50 -3.49
N ASP A 47 2.75 9.76 -2.20
CA ASP A 47 4.01 9.73 -1.47
C ASP A 47 3.99 8.56 -0.47
N ILE A 48 5.10 7.82 -0.41
CA ILE A 48 5.32 6.77 0.60
C ILE A 48 6.64 7.08 1.29
N ASP A 49 6.62 7.15 2.63
CA ASP A 49 7.76 7.53 3.47
C ASP A 49 8.43 8.86 3.04
N ASN A 50 7.60 9.80 2.57
CA ASN A 50 7.98 11.12 2.03
C ASN A 50 8.70 11.07 0.67
N GLU A 51 8.70 9.92 -0.03
CA GLU A 51 9.19 9.80 -1.40
C GLU A 51 8.00 9.73 -2.38
N ARG A 52 8.06 10.53 -3.45
CA ARG A 52 7.06 10.53 -4.52
C ARG A 52 7.16 9.25 -5.33
N VAL A 53 6.15 8.40 -5.25
CA VAL A 53 6.09 7.13 -5.99
C VAL A 53 5.17 7.18 -7.21
N PHE A 54 4.25 8.13 -7.24
CA PHE A 54 3.34 8.35 -8.37
C PHE A 54 2.90 9.80 -8.47
N SER A 55 2.87 10.34 -9.69
CA SER A 55 2.40 11.72 -9.97
C SER A 55 1.85 11.82 -11.38
N ASP A 56 0.63 11.35 -11.60
CA ASP A 56 -0.02 11.35 -12.91
C ASP A 56 -1.54 11.25 -12.71
N THR A 57 -2.27 11.09 -13.79
CA THR A 57 -3.70 10.82 -13.77
C THR A 57 -3.99 9.33 -13.64
N VAL A 58 -5.07 9.02 -12.92
CA VAL A 58 -5.65 7.69 -12.81
C VAL A 58 -7.03 7.74 -13.45
N SER A 59 -7.22 6.95 -14.51
CA SER A 59 -8.50 6.75 -15.17
C SER A 59 -9.28 5.62 -14.50
N TYR A 60 -10.61 5.66 -14.60
CA TYR A 60 -11.40 4.48 -14.29
C TYR A 60 -11.14 3.38 -15.32
N THR A 61 -10.50 2.30 -14.88
CA THR A 61 -10.38 1.05 -15.63
C THR A 61 -11.03 -0.06 -14.83
N ALA A 62 -12.13 -0.59 -15.38
CA ALA A 62 -12.78 -1.73 -14.76
C ALA A 62 -11.79 -2.91 -14.67
N PHE A 63 -11.65 -3.48 -13.47
CA PHE A 63 -10.87 -4.69 -13.17
C PHE A 63 -9.34 -4.62 -13.37
N THR A 64 -8.79 -3.50 -13.83
CA THR A 64 -7.35 -3.36 -14.13
C THR A 64 -6.79 -2.08 -13.48
N PRO A 65 -6.60 -2.08 -12.13
CA PRO A 65 -6.02 -0.94 -11.44
C PRO A 65 -4.59 -0.67 -11.92
N LYS A 66 -4.15 0.59 -11.85
CA LYS A 66 -2.77 0.92 -12.18
C LYS A 66 -1.85 0.36 -11.10
N LYS A 67 -0.90 -0.49 -11.50
CA LYS A 67 0.04 -1.16 -10.61
C LYS A 67 1.41 -0.47 -10.65
N ILE A 68 1.99 -0.25 -9.48
CA ILE A 68 3.37 0.19 -9.30
C ILE A 68 4.04 -0.82 -8.38
N ASN A 69 5.27 -1.22 -8.70
CA ASN A 69 6.03 -2.11 -7.86
C ASN A 69 7.12 -1.32 -7.14
N LEU A 70 7.19 -1.45 -5.81
CA LEU A 70 8.11 -0.68 -4.97
C LEU A 70 8.86 -1.61 -4.01
N PRO A 71 10.20 -1.48 -3.89
CA PRO A 71 10.96 -2.24 -2.92
C PRO A 71 10.76 -1.64 -1.50
N MET A 72 9.92 -2.28 -0.70
CA MET A 72 9.53 -1.83 0.65
C MET A 72 9.95 -2.82 1.74
N ARG A 73 10.24 -2.32 2.94
CA ARG A 73 10.52 -3.16 4.11
C ARG A 73 9.22 -3.61 4.77
N LEU A 74 9.29 -4.59 5.67
CA LEU A 74 8.17 -4.83 6.58
C LEU A 74 8.16 -3.78 7.67
N GLY A 75 6.97 -3.43 8.17
CA GLY A 75 6.81 -2.49 9.26
C GLY A 75 5.87 -1.34 8.94
N PHE A 76 6.04 -0.23 9.67
CA PHE A 76 5.18 0.93 9.54
C PHE A 76 5.65 1.83 8.39
N HIS A 77 4.70 2.22 7.54
CA HIS A 77 4.93 3.12 6.42
C HIS A 77 3.91 4.25 6.45
N ARG A 78 4.36 5.47 6.14
CA ARG A 78 3.47 6.60 5.94
C ARG A 78 3.10 6.66 4.47
N VAL A 79 1.80 6.60 4.17
CA VAL A 79 1.27 6.77 2.82
C VAL A 79 0.44 8.05 2.79
N SER A 80 0.74 8.91 1.83
CA SER A 80 0.03 10.16 1.59
C SER A 80 -0.45 10.16 0.14
N VAL A 81 -1.71 10.51 -0.07
CA VAL A 81 -2.30 10.64 -1.40
C VAL A 81 -3.08 11.94 -1.50
N GLU A 82 -2.95 12.64 -2.61
CA GLU A 82 -3.68 13.87 -2.87
C GLU A 82 -4.10 14.02 -4.33
N SER A 83 -5.15 14.81 -4.54
CA SER A 83 -5.61 15.32 -5.83
C SER A 83 -5.75 16.83 -5.69
N ASN A 84 -5.01 17.57 -6.52
CA ASN A 84 -5.05 19.02 -6.57
C ASN A 84 -6.35 19.51 -7.22
N SER A 85 -6.84 18.82 -8.25
CA SER A 85 -8.08 19.23 -8.93
C SER A 85 -9.30 19.13 -8.00
N LEU A 86 -9.34 18.09 -7.16
CA LEU A 86 -10.44 17.87 -6.21
C LEU A 86 -10.18 18.51 -4.84
N LYS A 87 -8.97 19.01 -4.58
CA LYS A 87 -8.53 19.55 -3.28
C LYS A 87 -8.72 18.54 -2.14
N ILE A 88 -8.43 17.28 -2.39
CA ILE A 88 -8.55 16.18 -1.42
C ILE A 88 -7.16 15.66 -1.10
N LYS A 89 -6.91 15.41 0.19
CA LYS A 89 -5.69 14.80 0.69
C LYS A 89 -6.03 13.75 1.75
N LYS A 90 -5.27 12.66 1.78
CA LYS A 90 -5.34 11.63 2.81
C LYS A 90 -3.94 11.23 3.21
N ASP A 91 -3.70 11.21 4.51
CA ASP A 91 -2.51 10.66 5.13
C ASP A 91 -2.92 9.44 5.96
N LYS A 92 -2.18 8.34 5.86
CA LYS A 92 -2.39 7.14 6.68
C LYS A 92 -1.07 6.46 6.99
N ILE A 93 -0.91 6.02 8.24
CA ILE A 93 0.13 5.07 8.62
C ILE A 93 -0.44 3.67 8.45
N ILE A 94 0.25 2.83 7.69
CA ILE A 94 -0.08 1.42 7.49
C ILE A 94 1.03 0.55 8.07
N PHE A 95 0.71 -0.70 8.40
CA PHE A 95 1.71 -1.71 8.72
C PHE A 95 1.75 -2.74 7.59
N LEU A 96 2.88 -2.83 6.90
CA LEU A 96 3.09 -3.78 5.82
C LEU A 96 3.66 -5.08 6.40
N PHE A 97 2.88 -6.15 6.27
CA PHE A 97 3.27 -7.50 6.63
C PHE A 97 3.64 -8.33 5.39
N PHE A 98 4.12 -9.57 5.62
CA PHE A 98 4.57 -10.43 4.54
C PHE A 98 3.46 -10.70 3.51
N ASN A 99 3.83 -10.68 2.22
CA ASN A 99 2.92 -10.95 1.10
C ASN A 99 1.69 -10.04 1.05
N GLN A 100 1.86 -8.76 1.41
CA GLN A 100 0.80 -7.76 1.29
C GLN A 100 1.07 -6.79 0.13
N PHE A 101 -0.02 -6.25 -0.42
CA PHE A 101 -0.03 -5.13 -1.32
C PHE A 101 -0.74 -3.93 -0.69
N ILE A 102 -0.45 -2.73 -1.19
CA ILE A 102 -1.12 -1.49 -0.81
C ILE A 102 -2.17 -1.18 -1.88
N MET A 103 -3.40 -0.91 -1.46
CA MET A 103 -4.49 -0.45 -2.31
C MET A 103 -4.81 1.01 -1.96
N ILE A 104 -4.76 1.88 -2.96
CA ILE A 104 -5.15 3.29 -2.86
C ILE A 104 -6.32 3.49 -3.82
N GLU A 105 -7.49 3.70 -3.25
CA GLU A 105 -8.75 3.81 -3.99
C GLU A 105 -9.39 5.18 -3.77
N PHE A 106 -9.75 5.84 -4.87
CA PHE A 106 -10.60 7.01 -4.81
C PHE A 106 -12.07 6.57 -4.84
N TYR A 107 -12.83 6.98 -3.83
CA TYR A 107 -14.27 6.79 -3.79
C TYR A 107 -14.97 8.08 -4.13
N ASN A 108 -15.80 8.04 -5.16
CA ASN A 108 -16.66 9.17 -5.48
C ASN A 108 -17.85 9.24 -4.50
N LYS A 109 -18.50 10.40 -4.46
CA LYS A 109 -19.79 10.59 -3.79
C LYS A 109 -20.82 9.64 -4.41
N ALA A 110 -21.18 8.61 -3.68
CA ALA A 110 -22.28 7.73 -4.01
C ALA A 110 -23.42 8.02 -3.04
N LYS A 111 -24.60 8.33 -3.57
CA LYS A 111 -25.80 8.87 -2.87
C LYS A 111 -26.29 8.04 -1.66
N PHE A 112 -25.68 6.88 -1.39
CA PHE A 112 -26.05 5.94 -0.32
C PHE A 112 -24.85 5.26 0.38
N VAL A 113 -23.60 5.63 0.06
CA VAL A 113 -22.40 4.93 0.58
C VAL A 113 -21.37 5.89 1.17
N ARG A 114 -21.18 7.08 0.59
CA ARG A 114 -20.27 8.11 1.13
C ARG A 114 -20.81 9.50 0.91
N ASP A 115 -20.72 10.33 1.94
CA ASP A 115 -21.22 11.71 1.92
C ASP A 115 -20.33 12.63 1.05
N ASN A 116 -19.03 12.39 1.03
CA ASN A 116 -18.02 13.15 0.31
C ASN A 116 -17.04 12.25 -0.45
N PRO A 117 -16.49 12.69 -1.60
CA PRO A 117 -15.42 11.97 -2.25
C PRO A 117 -14.17 11.94 -1.36
N GLU A 118 -13.50 10.79 -1.30
CA GLU A 118 -12.29 10.64 -0.49
C GLU A 118 -11.39 9.53 -1.03
N PHE A 119 -10.12 9.58 -0.60
CA PHE A 119 -9.21 8.45 -0.78
C PHE A 119 -9.29 7.49 0.39
N GLU A 120 -9.20 6.20 0.07
CA GLU A 120 -8.99 5.13 1.01
C GLU A 120 -7.66 4.43 0.75
N ILE A 121 -6.88 4.24 1.81
CA ILE A 121 -5.60 3.52 1.77
C ILE A 121 -5.78 2.25 2.61
N ARG A 122 -5.54 1.08 2.01
CA ARG A 122 -5.65 -0.23 2.66
C ARG A 122 -4.48 -1.12 2.30
N THR A 123 -4.26 -2.13 3.14
CA THR A 123 -3.35 -3.24 2.86
C THR A 123 -4.17 -4.51 2.74
N HIS A 124 -3.86 -5.35 1.76
CA HIS A 124 -4.47 -6.67 1.60
C HIS A 124 -3.37 -7.69 1.33
N PHE A 125 -3.65 -8.96 1.61
CA PHE A 125 -2.75 -10.04 1.21
C PHE A 125 -2.92 -10.30 -0.28
N ASN A 126 -1.80 -10.48 -0.98
CA ASN A 126 -1.88 -11.05 -2.33
C ASN A 126 -2.57 -12.40 -2.22
N PRO A 127 -3.47 -12.76 -3.16
CA PRO A 127 -3.96 -14.12 -3.22
C PRO A 127 -2.75 -15.05 -3.30
N PHE A 128 -2.74 -16.12 -2.52
CA PHE A 128 -1.76 -17.17 -2.68
C PHE A 128 -2.05 -17.89 -4.00
N TYR A 129 -1.65 -17.27 -5.12
CA TYR A 129 -1.50 -18.01 -6.36
C TYR A 129 -0.29 -18.91 -6.14
N LEU A 130 -0.57 -20.19 -5.87
CA LEU A 130 0.40 -21.25 -6.15
C LEU A 130 0.57 -21.21 -7.67
N GLU A 131 1.60 -20.51 -8.13
CA GLU A 131 2.10 -20.65 -9.50
C GLU A 131 2.57 -22.09 -9.75
#